data_AF-A0A2W6BHD3-F1
#
_entry.id   AF-A0A2W6BHD3-F1
#
_cell.length_a   1.000
_cell.length_b   1.000
_cell.length_c   1.000
_cell.angle_alpha   90.00
_cell.angle_beta   90.00
_cell.angle_gamma   90.00
#
_symmetry.space_group_name_H-M   'P 1'
#
loop_
_entity.id
_entity.type
_entity.pdbx_description
1 polymer ?
#
loop_
_entity_poly.entity_id
_entity_poly.type
_entity_poly.pdbx_seq_one_letter_code
_entity_poly.pdbx_strand_id
1 'polypeptide(L)'
;MNLSKSSLDKYETEKVVITIPNLIALMRYYGVDEKQQAPLLTLREQAAIVGRLQSYKDVVSLPALRSYELTHAAASVLSFNSSGLPELLRTPNYARELVTRALGEESHEELTERLLELLAARQELLPSGGV
;
A
#
# COMPACT_ATOMS: atom_id res chain seq x y z
N MET A 1 14.25 4.34 33.10
CA MET A 1 14.04 4.40 31.63
C MET A 1 14.90 5.55 31.12
N ASN A 2 15.80 5.33 30.16
CA ASN A 2 16.76 6.35 29.70
C ASN A 2 16.27 7.00 28.39
N LEU A 3 15.01 7.46 28.38
CA LEU A 3 14.37 8.10 27.23
C LEU A 3 14.20 9.59 27.54
N SER A 4 14.68 10.47 26.66
CA SER A 4 14.54 11.91 26.85
C SER A 4 13.10 12.37 26.59
N LYS A 5 12.67 13.45 27.25
CA LYS A 5 11.34 14.04 27.04
C LYS A 5 11.13 14.47 25.59
N SER A 6 12.16 15.01 24.92
CA SER A 6 12.03 15.41 23.52
C SER A 6 11.95 14.21 22.58
N SER A 7 12.56 13.07 22.93
CA SER A 7 12.44 11.84 22.14
C SER A 7 11.03 11.25 22.26
N LEU A 8 10.45 11.29 23.46
CA LEU A 8 9.07 10.85 23.69
C LEU A 8 8.07 11.73 22.93
N ASP A 9 8.21 13.05 23.04
CA ASP A 9 7.37 14.03 22.35
C ASP A 9 7.35 13.79 20.83
N LYS A 10 8.52 13.53 20.24
CA LYS A 10 8.62 13.16 18.81
C LYS A 10 7.91 11.87 18.45
N TYR A 11 7.94 10.85 19.31
CA TYR A 11 7.20 9.62 19.04
C TYR A 11 5.68 9.80 19.13
N GLU A 12 5.21 10.80 19.88
CA GLU A 12 3.79 11.10 20.06
C GLU A 12 3.23 12.06 19.00
N THR A 13 4.04 13.04 18.56
CA THR A 13 3.58 14.11 17.65
C THR A 13 4.11 14.01 16.22
N GLU A 14 5.25 13.37 15.99
CA GLU A 14 5.83 13.24 14.66
C GLU A 14 5.59 11.82 14.09
N LYS A 15 5.60 11.67 12.76
CA LYS A 15 5.60 10.36 12.09
C LYS A 15 6.98 9.67 12.20
N VAL A 16 7.50 9.52 13.42
CA VAL A 16 8.81 8.91 13.70
C VAL A 16 8.61 7.52 14.29
N VAL A 17 9.27 6.54 13.68
CA VAL A 17 9.19 5.14 14.12
C VAL A 17 9.98 4.97 15.42
N ILE A 18 9.32 4.46 16.46
CA ILE A 18 9.98 4.15 17.73
C ILE A 18 10.97 2.97 17.59
N THR A 19 12.12 3.08 18.24
CA THR A 19 13.13 2.02 18.26
C THR A 19 12.68 0.86 19.17
N ILE A 20 13.07 -0.37 18.85
CA ILE A 20 12.71 -1.56 19.66
C ILE A 20 13.13 -1.41 21.13
N PRO A 21 14.35 -0.96 21.47
CA PRO A 21 14.76 -0.79 22.86
C PRO A 21 13.89 0.24 23.61
N ASN A 22 13.51 1.34 22.95
CA ASN A 22 12.67 2.37 23.55
C ASN A 22 11.23 1.87 23.74
N LEU A 23 10.70 1.10 22.79
CA LEU A 23 9.38 0.49 22.89
C LEU A 23 9.30 -0.51 24.05
N ILE A 24 10.30 -1.39 24.19
CA ILE A 24 10.40 -2.33 25.33
C ILE A 24 10.49 -1.57 26.65
N ALA A 25 11.27 -0.48 26.68
CA ALA A 25 11.40 0.34 27.88
C ALA A 25 10.07 1.01 28.28
N LEU A 26 9.28 1.48 27.31
CA LEU A 26 7.94 2.04 27.53
C LEU A 26 6.95 0.96 27.97
N MET A 27 6.93 -0.21 27.32
CA MET A 27 6.07 -1.34 27.72
C MET A 27 6.29 -1.71 29.19
N ARG A 28 7.56 -1.80 29.60
CA ARG A 28 7.92 -2.07 30.98
C ARG A 28 7.52 -0.94 31.94
N TYR A 29 7.65 0.32 31.50
CA TYR A 29 7.28 1.48 32.32
C TYR A 29 5.77 1.57 32.54
N TYR A 30 4.97 1.29 31.51
CA TYR A 30 3.51 1.30 31.58
C TYR A 30 2.89 0.00 32.10
N GLY A 31 3.71 -1.02 32.40
CA GLY A 31 3.22 -2.30 32.93
C GLY A 31 2.40 -3.11 31.92
N VAL A 32 2.76 -3.05 30.64
CA VAL A 32 2.08 -3.77 29.57
C VAL A 32 2.25 -5.28 29.75
N ASP A 33 1.14 -6.02 29.79
CA ASP A 33 1.10 -7.48 29.91
C ASP A 33 1.82 -8.15 28.72
N GLU A 34 2.47 -9.30 28.96
CA GLU A 34 3.22 -10.03 27.93
C GLU A 34 2.35 -10.37 26.70
N LYS A 35 1.06 -10.63 26.92
CA LYS A 35 0.09 -10.87 25.84
C LYS A 35 -0.10 -9.68 24.90
N GLN A 36 0.15 -8.46 25.38
CA GLN A 36 0.01 -7.22 24.63
C GLN A 36 1.34 -6.75 24.01
N GLN A 37 2.48 -7.31 24.43
CA GLN A 37 3.79 -6.93 23.92
C GLN A 37 3.99 -7.36 22.46
N ALA A 38 3.62 -8.59 22.11
CA ALA A 38 3.76 -9.09 20.74
C ALA A 38 2.94 -8.27 19.71
N PRO A 39 1.65 -7.97 19.94
CA PRO A 39 0.88 -7.07 19.07
C PRO A 39 1.51 -5.69 18.86
N LEU A 40 2.07 -5.09 19.91
CA LEU A 40 2.71 -3.77 19.84
C LEU A 40 4.03 -3.80 19.07
N LEU A 41 4.80 -4.89 19.16
CA LEU A 41 6.00 -5.09 18.33
C LEU A 41 5.61 -5.22 16.85
N THR A 42 4.56 -5.99 16.53
CA THR A 42 4.02 -6.09 15.17
C THR A 42 3.55 -4.73 14.64
N LEU A 43 2.86 -3.94 15.47
CA LEU A 43 2.40 -2.59 15.10
C LEU A 43 3.58 -1.67 14.76
N ARG A 44 4.68 -1.76 15.52
CA ARG A 44 5.92 -1.02 15.25
C ARG A 44 6.52 -1.40 13.90
N GLU A 45 6.55 -2.68 13.56
CA GLU A 45 7.06 -3.16 12.27
C GLU A 45 6.23 -2.64 11.10
N GLN A 46 4.91 -2.64 11.25
CA GLN A 46 3.99 -2.07 10.25
C GLN A 46 4.22 -0.56 10.09
N ALA A 47 4.35 0.18 11.19
CA ALA A 47 4.66 1.62 11.16
C ALA A 47 6.03 1.92 10.52
N ALA A 48 6.99 1.01 10.65
CA ALA A 48 8.31 1.14 10.04
C ALA A 48 8.28 1.11 8.51
N ILE A 49 7.29 0.47 7.90
CA ILE A 49 7.12 0.43 6.43
C ILE A 49 6.80 1.83 5.90
N VAL A 50 5.88 2.54 6.55
CA VAL A 50 5.54 3.93 6.21
C VAL A 50 6.73 4.85 6.41
N GLY A 51 7.47 4.68 7.50
CA GLY A 51 8.72 5.43 7.76
C GLY A 51 9.81 5.18 6.71
N ARG A 52 9.94 3.95 6.19
CA ARG A 52 10.87 3.63 5.10
C ARG A 52 10.48 4.28 3.78
N LEU A 53 9.19 4.41 3.47
CA LEU A 53 8.78 5.11 2.24
C LEU A 53 9.21 6.59 2.30
N GLN A 54 9.08 7.21 3.47
CA GLN A 54 9.51 8.60 3.69
C GLN A 54 11.02 8.82 3.50
N SER A 55 11.87 7.78 3.53
CA SER A 55 13.30 7.92 3.25
C SER A 55 13.64 8.01 1.75
N TYR A 56 12.68 7.74 0.86
CA TYR A 56 12.86 7.82 -0.60
C TYR A 56 12.38 9.16 -1.20
N LYS A 57 12.26 10.22 -0.38
CA LYS A 57 11.86 11.57 -0.82
C LYS A 57 12.83 12.23 -1.80
N ASP A 58 14.06 11.76 -1.80
CA ASP A 58 15.15 12.18 -2.69
C ASP A 58 14.99 11.60 -4.10
N VAL A 59 14.34 10.43 -4.24
CA VAL A 59 14.19 9.71 -5.52
C VAL A 59 12.73 9.59 -6.00
N VAL A 60 11.74 9.88 -5.14
CA VAL A 60 10.31 9.82 -5.46
C VAL A 60 9.63 11.15 -5.15
N SER A 61 8.79 11.64 -6.07
CA SER A 61 8.05 12.88 -5.87
C SER A 61 7.06 12.78 -4.70
N LEU A 62 6.83 13.90 -4.00
CA LEU A 62 5.90 13.96 -2.86
C LEU A 62 4.46 13.48 -3.20
N PRO A 63 3.89 13.75 -4.38
CA PRO A 63 2.59 13.19 -4.76
C PRO A 63 2.62 11.66 -4.87
N ALA A 64 3.67 11.08 -5.46
CA ALA A 64 3.81 9.63 -5.60
C ALA A 64 3.99 8.95 -4.23
N LEU A 65 4.76 9.56 -3.32
CA LEU A 65 4.88 9.11 -1.93
C LEU A 65 3.52 9.05 -1.21
N ARG A 66 2.67 10.07 -1.38
CA ARG A 66 1.30 10.05 -0.84
C ARG A 66 0.46 8.91 -1.42
N SER A 67 0.59 8.65 -2.72
CA SER A 67 -0.10 7.52 -3.36
C SER A 67 0.36 6.17 -2.80
N TYR A 68 1.66 5.99 -2.53
CA TYR A 68 2.18 4.78 -1.89
C TYR A 68 1.70 4.62 -0.44
N GLU A 69 1.66 5.71 0.35
CA GLU A 69 1.10 5.69 1.70
C GLU A 69 -0.38 5.30 1.70
N LEU A 70 -1.18 5.90 0.80
CA LEU A 70 -2.59 5.53 0.64
C LEU A 70 -2.73 4.07 0.22
N THR A 71 -1.88 3.61 -0.68
CA THR A 71 -1.89 2.21 -1.16
C THR A 71 -1.52 1.24 -0.05
N HIS A 72 -0.57 1.57 0.82
CA HIS A 72 -0.21 0.74 1.97
C HIS A 72 -1.33 0.70 3.01
N ALA A 73 -1.92 1.85 3.34
CA ALA A 73 -3.07 1.93 4.24
C ALA A 73 -4.27 1.18 3.65
N ALA A 74 -4.52 1.32 2.36
CA ALA A 74 -5.56 0.60 1.66
C ALA A 74 -5.23 -0.90 1.60
N ALA A 75 -4.02 -1.36 1.29
CA ALA A 75 -3.67 -2.79 1.30
C ALA A 75 -3.88 -3.47 2.66
N SER A 76 -3.80 -2.71 3.76
CA SER A 76 -4.17 -3.21 5.10
C SER A 76 -5.69 -3.43 5.27
N VAL A 77 -6.50 -2.85 4.38
CA VAL A 77 -7.97 -2.87 4.38
C VAL A 77 -8.54 -3.64 3.17
N LEU A 78 -8.11 -3.36 1.93
CA LEU A 78 -8.40 -4.00 0.63
C LEU A 78 -7.34 -3.63 -0.44
N SER A 79 -7.05 -4.54 -1.37
CA SER A 79 -6.08 -4.39 -2.49
C SER A 79 -6.34 -3.16 -3.38
N PHE A 80 -5.85 -1.98 -3.00
CA PHE A 80 -5.89 -0.79 -3.83
C PHE A 80 -4.68 -0.78 -4.77
N ASN A 81 -4.92 -0.63 -6.07
CA ASN A 81 -3.87 -0.35 -7.04
C ASN A 81 -4.32 0.89 -7.83
N SER A 82 -3.60 1.99 -7.67
CA SER A 82 -3.92 3.28 -8.32
C SER A 82 -3.82 3.21 -9.84
N SER A 83 -3.15 2.20 -10.40
CA SER A 83 -2.92 2.04 -11.84
C SER A 83 -3.72 0.87 -12.45
N GLY A 84 -4.53 0.15 -11.65
CA GLY A 84 -5.16 -1.10 -12.06
C GLY A 84 -4.15 -2.22 -12.31
N LEU A 85 -4.62 -3.47 -12.47
CA LEU A 85 -3.73 -4.56 -12.87
C LEU A 85 -3.20 -4.31 -14.29
N PRO A 86 -1.90 -4.56 -14.57
CA PRO A 86 -1.37 -4.56 -15.93
C PRO A 86 -2.17 -5.54 -16.82
N GLU A 87 -2.35 -5.19 -18.10
CA GLU A 87 -3.19 -5.95 -19.05
C GLU A 87 -2.89 -7.45 -19.10
N LEU A 88 -1.61 -7.82 -18.99
CA LEU A 88 -1.16 -9.22 -19.01
C LEU A 88 -1.65 -10.05 -17.80
N LEU A 89 -1.98 -9.38 -16.69
CA LEU A 89 -2.39 -9.99 -15.41
C LEU A 89 -3.89 -9.85 -15.15
N ARG A 90 -4.65 -9.28 -16.09
CA ARG A 90 -6.10 -9.13 -15.95
C ARG A 90 -6.77 -10.46 -16.26
N THR A 91 -7.73 -10.84 -15.43
CA THR A 91 -8.70 -11.87 -15.81
C THR A 91 -9.73 -11.27 -16.78
N PRO A 92 -10.42 -12.07 -17.59
CA PRO A 92 -11.46 -11.58 -18.49
C PRO A 92 -12.53 -10.75 -17.77
N ASN A 93 -12.94 -11.20 -16.58
CA ASN A 93 -13.91 -10.48 -15.76
C ASN A 93 -13.37 -9.13 -15.27
N TYR A 94 -12.10 -9.07 -14.86
CA TYR A 94 -11.49 -7.81 -14.43
C TYR A 94 -11.37 -6.82 -15.59
N ALA A 95 -11.02 -7.29 -16.80
CA ALA A 95 -10.97 -6.44 -17.99
C ALA A 95 -12.36 -5.87 -18.33
N ARG A 96 -13.42 -6.69 -18.24
CA ARG A 96 -14.80 -6.25 -18.45
C ARG A 96 -15.21 -5.17 -17.47
N GLU A 97 -15.02 -5.40 -16.17
CA GLU A 97 -15.35 -4.41 -15.14
C GLU A 97 -14.59 -3.09 -15.31
N LEU A 98 -13.32 -3.16 -15.73
CA LEU A 98 -12.52 -1.96 -15.99
C LEU A 98 -13.06 -1.18 -17.20
N VAL A 99 -13.43 -1.86 -18.29
CA VAL A 99 -13.98 -1.24 -19.50
C VAL A 99 -15.35 -0.64 -19.21
N THR A 100 -16.25 -1.38 -18.57
CA THR A 100 -17.59 -0.90 -18.18
C THR A 100 -17.48 0.35 -17.30
N ARG A 101 -16.56 0.33 -16.33
CA ARG A 101 -16.32 1.50 -15.46
C ARG A 101 -15.72 2.69 -16.20
N ALA A 102 -14.86 2.46 -17.19
CA ALA A 102 -14.24 3.53 -17.97
C ALA A 102 -15.22 4.20 -18.94
N LEU A 103 -16.15 3.43 -19.49
CA LEU A 103 -17.16 3.93 -20.43
C LEU A 103 -18.42 4.49 -19.76
N GLY A 104 -18.72 4.07 -18.52
CA GLY A 104 -19.94 4.45 -17.79
C GLY A 104 -21.14 3.54 -18.08
N GLU A 105 -22.17 3.60 -17.23
CA GLU A 105 -23.34 2.69 -17.28
C GLU A 105 -24.19 2.81 -18.57
N GLU A 106 -24.11 3.93 -19.29
CA GLU A 106 -24.82 4.14 -20.57
C GLU A 106 -24.08 3.58 -21.80
N SER A 107 -22.93 2.92 -21.60
CA SER A 107 -22.15 2.41 -22.74
C SER A 107 -22.82 1.20 -23.41
N HIS A 108 -22.71 1.14 -24.73
CA HIS A 108 -23.27 0.05 -25.53
C HIS A 108 -22.49 -1.25 -25.30
N GLU A 109 -23.19 -2.35 -25.04
CA GLU A 109 -22.60 -3.69 -24.82
C GLU A 109 -21.68 -4.10 -25.98
N GLU A 110 -22.06 -3.73 -27.21
CA GLU A 110 -21.25 -3.95 -28.42
C GLU A 110 -19.89 -3.22 -28.40
N LEU A 111 -19.83 -2.00 -27.86
CA LEU A 111 -18.57 -1.26 -27.72
C LEU A 111 -17.68 -1.88 -26.63
N THR A 112 -18.29 -2.37 -25.54
CA THR A 112 -17.57 -3.06 -24.47
C THR A 112 -16.94 -4.35 -24.99
N GLU A 113 -17.69 -5.18 -25.71
CA GLU A 113 -17.17 -6.43 -26.28
C GLU A 113 -16.06 -6.17 -27.33
N ARG A 114 -16.20 -5.13 -28.17
CA ARG A 114 -15.13 -4.75 -29.11
C ARG A 114 -13.83 -4.30 -28.43
N LEU A 115 -13.92 -3.60 -27.31
CA LEU A 115 -12.74 -3.23 -26.54
C LEU A 115 -12.13 -4.44 -25.82
N LEU A 116 -12.94 -5.39 -25.35
CA LEU A 116 -12.45 -6.63 -24.78
C LEU A 116 -11.73 -7.49 -25.81
N GLU A 117 -12.25 -7.61 -27.04
CA GLU A 117 -11.58 -8.26 -28.17
C GLU A 117 -10.23 -7.60 -28.47
N LEU A 118 -10.18 -6.26 -28.51
CA LEU A 118 -8.94 -5.51 -28.74
C LEU A 118 -7.89 -5.78 -27.65
N LEU A 119 -8.31 -5.79 -26.38
CA LEU A 119 -7.43 -6.06 -25.24
C LEU A 119 -6.90 -7.50 -25.24
N ALA A 120 -7.75 -8.48 -25.58
CA ALA A 120 -7.36 -9.88 -25.71
C ALA A 120 -6.36 -10.09 -26.85
N ALA A 121 -6.62 -9.53 -28.04
CA ALA A 121 -5.70 -9.62 -29.17
C ALA A 121 -4.35 -8.96 -28.86
N ARG A 122 -4.34 -7.84 -28.12
CA ARG A 122 -3.11 -7.19 -27.67
C ARG A 122 -2.33 -8.07 -26.69
N GLN A 123 -3.02 -8.80 -25.81
CA GLN A 123 -2.39 -9.72 -24.85
C GLN A 123 -1.71 -10.89 -25.56
N GLU A 124 -2.30 -11.40 -26.65
CA GLU A 124 -1.73 -12.47 -27.48
C GLU A 124 -0.49 -12.01 -28.28
N LEU A 125 -0.43 -10.73 -28.65
CA LEU A 125 0.70 -10.13 -29.38
C LEU A 125 1.92 -9.83 -28.49
N LEU A 126 1.75 -9.87 -27.18
CA LEU A 126 2.87 -9.68 -26.27
C LEU A 126 3.70 -10.97 -26.24
N PRO A 127 5.01 -10.93 -26.55
CA PRO A 127 5.86 -12.09 -26.34
C PRO A 127 5.76 -12.45 -24.86
N SER A 128 5.37 -13.70 -24.58
CA SER A 128 5.47 -14.26 -23.24
C SER A 128 6.88 -14.02 -22.75
N GLY A 129 7.05 -13.07 -21.83
CA GLY A 129 8.34 -12.52 -21.46
C GLY A 129 9.32 -13.64 -21.10
N GLY A 130 10.23 -13.94 -22.01
CA GLY A 130 11.46 -14.64 -21.71
C GLY A 130 12.25 -13.78 -20.74
N VAL A 131 12.66 -14.42 -19.65
CA VAL A 131 13.52 -13.91 -18.57
C VAL A 131 14.70 -13.11 -19.11
#